data_AF-A0A939C5J9-F1
#
_entry.id   AF-A0A939C5J9-F1
#
_cell.length_a   1.000
_cell.length_b   1.000
_cell.length_c   1.000
_cell.angle_alpha   90.00
_cell.angle_beta   90.00
_cell.angle_gamma   90.00
#
_symmetry.space_group_name_H-M   'P 1'
#
loop_
_entity.id
_entity.type
_entity.pdbx_description
1 polymer ?
#
loop_
_entity_poly.entity_id
_entity_poly.type
_entity_poly.pdbx_seq_one_letter_code
_entity_poly.pdbx_strand_id
1 'polypeptide(L)'
;MDRVLLTLALVVLVLLIFGGLWWGWRNRARRQGDIPALPTVPAVSGPQLTPPLAGVYISTTRAGSWQDRVVVHGLGRRAKASLELADDGVLIDRVGEDPIFLPMAVITTVATAPGIAGKVMGMPAGVLVLTWRNGEALLDSGFRSDDPDEQDTWLAAAQAALVGHGPQDTPDGGPTAAPSRASHEDGSQEDER
;
A
#
# COMPACT_ATOMS: atom_id res chain seq x y z
N MET A 1 42.59 8.86 44.44
CA MET A 1 41.49 7.89 44.25
C MET A 1 40.30 8.52 43.54
N ASP A 2 40.01 9.80 43.79
CA ASP A 2 38.89 10.54 43.19
C ASP A 2 38.90 10.58 41.65
N ARG A 3 40.07 10.76 41.03
CA ARG A 3 40.19 10.74 39.56
C ARG A 3 39.77 9.39 38.96
N VAL A 4 40.14 8.28 39.61
CA VAL A 4 39.78 6.92 39.15
C VAL A 4 38.28 6.68 39.29
N LEU A 5 37.67 7.12 40.40
CA LEU A 5 36.22 7.05 40.62
C LEU A 5 35.44 7.87 39.58
N LEU A 6 35.88 9.11 39.30
CA LEU A 6 35.26 9.96 38.29
C LEU A 6 35.39 9.38 36.87
N THR A 7 36.56 8.83 36.52
CA THR A 7 36.76 8.15 35.23
C THR A 7 35.86 6.93 35.12
N LEU A 8 35.75 6.11 36.16
CA LEU A 8 34.88 4.92 36.15
C LEU A 8 33.40 5.30 36.00
N ALA A 9 32.95 6.33 36.74
CA ALA A 9 31.59 6.86 36.64
C ALA A 9 31.29 7.38 35.23
N LEU A 10 32.25 8.08 34.61
CA LEU A 10 32.10 8.56 33.23
C LEU A 10 32.01 7.40 32.24
N VAL A 11 32.84 6.37 32.38
CA VAL A 11 32.80 5.18 31.52
C VAL A 11 31.45 4.48 31.63
N VAL A 12 30.94 4.27 32.84
CA VAL A 12 29.61 3.67 33.06
C VAL A 12 28.51 4.53 32.43
N LEU A 13 28.56 5.85 32.62
CA LEU A 13 27.60 6.77 32.00
C LEU A 13 27.62 6.67 30.47
N VAL A 14 28.80 6.65 29.86
CA VAL A 14 28.97 6.49 28.42
C VAL A 14 28.41 5.15 27.94
N LEU A 15 28.68 4.06 28.64
CA LEU A 15 28.13 2.74 28.31
C LEU A 15 26.60 2.70 28.41
N LEU A 16 26.01 3.37 29.42
CA LEU A 16 24.56 3.49 29.55
C LEU A 16 23.94 4.28 28.40
N ILE A 17 24.58 5.38 27.97
CA ILE A 17 24.14 6.18 26.81
C ILE A 17 24.16 5.32 25.54
N PHE A 18 25.27 4.62 25.26
CA PHE A 18 25.37 3.73 24.10
C PHE A 18 24.40 2.56 24.17
N GLY A 19 24.20 1.97 25.35
CA GLY A 19 23.22 0.91 25.58
C GLY A 19 21.79 1.37 25.32
N GLY A 20 21.42 2.57 25.79
CA GLY A 20 20.12 3.18 25.54
C GLY A 20 19.87 3.47 24.05
N LEU A 21 20.89 3.99 23.35
CA LEU A 21 20.83 4.20 21.90
C LEU A 21 20.63 2.88 21.15
N TRP A 22 21.42 1.86 21.48
CA TRP A 22 21.33 0.53 20.87
C TRP A 22 19.96 -0.11 21.12
N TRP A 23 19.44 0.00 22.35
CA TRP A 23 18.10 -0.49 22.69
C TRP A 23 17.01 0.26 21.92
N GLY A 24 17.11 1.58 21.82
CA GLY A 24 16.19 2.41 21.04
C GLY A 24 16.15 2.01 19.57
N TRP A 25 17.31 1.71 18.99
CA TRP A 25 17.43 1.25 17.59
C TRP A 25 16.86 -0.16 17.41
N ARG A 26 17.15 -1.08 18.33
CA ARG A 26 16.63 -2.46 18.29
C ARG A 26 15.11 -2.50 18.49
N ASN A 27 14.58 -1.63 19.34
CA ASN A 27 13.15 -1.51 19.55
C ASN A 27 12.43 -0.95 18.31
N ARG A 28 13.04 0.02 17.62
CA ARG A 28 12.50 0.54 16.34
C ARG A 28 12.38 -0.55 15.28
N ALA A 29 13.40 -1.40 15.13
CA ALA A 29 13.35 -2.52 14.18
C ALA A 29 12.27 -3.56 14.57
N ARG A 30 12.13 -3.89 15.86
CA ARG A 30 11.07 -4.81 16.35
C ARG A 30 9.67 -4.28 16.10
N ARG A 31 9.48 -2.96 16.23
CA ARG A 31 8.21 -2.27 15.96
C ARG A 31 7.81 -2.29 14.48
N GLN A 32 8.57 -2.86 13.56
CA GLN A 32 8.18 -3.02 12.15
C GLN A 32 8.07 -4.50 11.72
N GLY A 33 8.26 -5.43 12.66
CA GLY A 33 8.09 -6.87 12.40
C GLY A 33 6.62 -7.30 12.27
N ASP A 34 5.70 -6.40 12.60
CA ASP A 34 4.24 -6.52 12.43
C ASP A 34 3.79 -6.35 10.97
N ILE A 35 4.65 -5.80 10.09
CA ILE A 35 4.28 -5.52 8.69
C ILE A 35 4.47 -6.80 7.85
N PRO A 36 3.37 -7.43 7.37
CA PRO A 36 3.44 -8.65 6.57
C PRO A 36 4.16 -8.43 5.23
N ALA A 37 4.51 -9.53 4.56
CA ALA A 37 5.01 -9.49 3.19
C ALA A 37 3.99 -8.81 2.26
N LEU A 38 4.49 -8.15 1.22
CA LEU A 38 3.65 -7.45 0.26
C LEU A 38 2.77 -8.41 -0.56
N PRO A 39 1.57 -7.98 -0.97
CA PRO A 39 0.78 -8.71 -1.96
C PRO A 39 1.61 -9.00 -3.22
N THR A 40 1.44 -10.21 -3.77
CA THR A 40 2.11 -10.58 -5.03
C THR A 40 1.54 -9.77 -6.18
N VAL A 41 2.40 -9.31 -7.08
CA VAL A 41 1.97 -8.65 -8.32
C VAL A 41 1.20 -9.68 -9.16
N PRO A 42 -0.04 -9.38 -9.59
CA PRO A 42 -0.79 -10.29 -10.44
C PRO A 42 -0.10 -10.46 -11.79
N ALA A 43 -0.17 -11.68 -12.35
CA ALA A 43 0.43 -11.98 -13.65
C ALA A 43 -0.31 -11.29 -14.81
N VAL A 44 -1.57 -10.93 -14.61
CA VAL A 44 -2.41 -10.18 -15.54
C VAL A 44 -3.09 -9.08 -14.73
N SER A 45 -2.73 -7.83 -15.00
CA SER A 45 -3.41 -6.67 -14.43
C SER A 45 -4.78 -6.46 -15.09
N GLY A 46 -5.71 -5.87 -14.36
CA GLY A 46 -6.99 -5.45 -14.89
C GLY A 46 -6.86 -4.36 -15.97
N PRO A 47 -7.98 -3.94 -16.59
CA PRO A 47 -8.01 -2.79 -17.49
C PRO A 47 -7.39 -1.56 -16.84
N GLN A 48 -6.52 -0.88 -17.58
CA GLN A 48 -5.85 0.32 -17.09
C GLN A 48 -6.81 1.52 -17.15
N LEU A 49 -6.95 2.23 -16.04
CA LEU A 49 -7.87 3.37 -15.89
C LEU A 49 -7.24 4.69 -16.33
N THR A 50 -5.92 4.83 -16.20
CA THR A 50 -5.17 6.02 -16.61
C THR A 50 -3.84 5.64 -17.24
N PRO A 51 -3.25 6.49 -18.10
CA PRO A 51 -1.86 6.34 -18.50
C PRO A 51 -0.92 6.21 -17.28
N PRO A 52 0.22 5.49 -17.41
CA PRO A 52 1.22 5.41 -16.35
C PRO A 52 1.73 6.80 -15.97
N LEU A 53 1.65 7.15 -14.70
CA LEU A 53 2.14 8.43 -14.18
C LEU A 53 3.63 8.31 -13.82
N ALA A 54 4.48 9.02 -14.54
CA ALA A 54 5.93 8.99 -14.31
C ALA A 54 6.34 9.87 -13.13
N GLY A 55 7.33 9.40 -12.36
CA GLY A 55 7.86 10.19 -11.26
C GLY A 55 8.84 9.45 -10.36
N VAL A 56 8.75 9.75 -9.07
CA VAL A 56 9.67 9.23 -8.06
C VAL A 56 8.90 8.75 -6.85
N TYR A 57 9.03 7.45 -6.59
CA TYR A 57 8.64 6.84 -5.33
C TYR A 57 9.56 7.36 -4.22
N ILE A 58 8.98 7.93 -3.15
CA ILE A 58 9.73 8.56 -2.06
C ILE A 58 10.08 7.52 -1.01
N SER A 59 9.05 6.97 -0.38
CA SER A 59 9.10 5.94 0.66
C SER A 59 7.70 5.69 1.22
N THR A 60 7.53 4.57 1.92
CA THR A 60 6.37 4.33 2.78
C THR A 60 6.67 4.72 4.23
N THR A 61 5.70 5.33 4.88
CA THR A 61 5.68 5.59 6.33
C THR A 61 4.48 4.92 6.97
N ARG A 62 4.43 4.84 8.30
CA ARG A 62 3.16 4.57 8.98
C ARG A 62 2.20 5.73 8.80
N ALA A 63 0.93 5.42 8.63
CA ALA A 63 -0.10 6.44 8.46
C ALA A 63 -0.16 7.37 9.68
N GLY A 64 -0.20 8.68 9.43
CA GLY A 64 -0.18 9.72 10.47
C GLY A 64 1.16 9.90 11.20
N SER A 65 2.15 9.04 10.96
CA SER A 65 3.51 9.17 11.48
C SER A 65 4.48 9.41 10.34
N TRP A 66 4.43 10.62 9.78
CA TRP A 66 5.21 11.02 8.61
C TRP A 66 6.74 10.96 8.79
N GLN A 67 7.27 10.62 9.97
CA GLN A 67 8.71 10.39 10.21
C GLN A 67 9.06 8.91 10.39
N ASP A 68 8.08 8.03 10.65
CA ASP A 68 8.31 6.60 10.85
C ASP A 68 8.39 5.87 9.51
N ARG A 69 9.55 5.97 8.87
CA ARG A 69 9.83 5.29 7.60
C ARG A 69 9.86 3.77 7.81
N VAL A 70 9.11 3.06 6.97
CA VAL A 70 9.13 1.60 6.92
C VAL A 70 10.40 1.13 6.22
N VAL A 71 11.21 0.30 6.89
CA VAL A 71 12.49 -0.19 6.33
C VAL A 71 12.45 -1.64 5.86
N VAL A 72 11.35 -2.34 6.13
CA VAL A 72 11.11 -3.72 5.65
C VAL A 72 10.55 -3.72 4.23
N HIS A 73 10.68 -4.86 3.53
CA HIS A 73 10.13 -5.10 2.18
C HIS A 73 10.54 -4.06 1.11
N GLY A 74 11.66 -3.36 1.32
CA GLY A 74 12.15 -2.34 0.40
C GLY A 74 11.30 -1.05 0.34
N LEU A 75 10.30 -0.91 1.21
CA LEU A 75 9.36 0.21 1.19
C LEU A 75 10.01 1.56 1.54
N GLY A 76 11.16 1.56 2.19
CA GLY A 76 11.89 2.79 2.53
C GLY A 76 12.81 3.32 1.43
N ARG A 77 13.00 2.58 0.32
CA ARG A 77 13.99 2.90 -0.72
C ARG A 77 13.37 3.80 -1.79
N ARG A 78 13.94 5.00 -1.92
CA ARG A 78 13.57 5.98 -2.94
C ARG A 78 14.04 5.49 -4.31
N ALA A 79 13.16 5.49 -5.30
CA ALA A 79 13.47 5.04 -6.65
C ALA A 79 12.67 5.85 -7.68
N LYS A 80 13.20 6.00 -8.91
CA LYS A 80 12.38 6.41 -10.05
C LYS A 80 11.31 5.35 -10.26
N ALA A 81 10.09 5.77 -10.55
CA ALA A 81 8.96 4.87 -10.60
C ALA A 81 7.86 5.36 -11.53
N SER A 82 7.03 4.44 -12.01
CA SER A 82 5.74 4.71 -12.65
C SER A 82 4.60 4.23 -11.75
N LEU A 83 3.52 5.00 -11.72
CA LEU A 83 2.27 4.66 -11.06
C LEU A 83 1.25 4.24 -12.12
N GLU A 84 0.83 2.99 -12.07
CA GLU A 84 -0.19 2.45 -12.96
C GLU A 84 -1.46 2.19 -12.15
N LEU A 85 -2.57 2.80 -12.58
CA LEU A 85 -3.88 2.60 -11.98
C LEU A 85 -4.68 1.66 -12.88
N ALA A 86 -5.12 0.54 -12.32
CA ALA A 86 -5.98 -0.44 -12.96
C ALA A 86 -7.19 -0.75 -12.06
N ASP A 87 -8.20 -1.42 -12.63
CA ASP A 87 -9.41 -1.80 -11.90
C ASP A 87 -9.14 -2.65 -10.64
N ASP A 88 -8.11 -3.48 -10.69
CA ASP A 88 -7.72 -4.39 -9.61
C ASP A 88 -6.80 -3.74 -8.56
N GLY A 89 -6.20 -2.59 -8.86
CA GLY A 89 -5.34 -1.89 -7.92
C GLY A 89 -4.36 -0.90 -8.53
N VAL A 90 -3.37 -0.55 -7.73
CA VAL A 90 -2.28 0.36 -8.11
C VAL A 90 -0.97 -0.41 -8.12
N LEU A 91 -0.26 -0.37 -9.25
CA LEU A 91 1.09 -0.87 -9.39
C LEU A 91 2.08 0.29 -9.32
N ILE A 92 3.06 0.19 -8.43
CA ILE A 92 4.21 1.09 -8.35
C ILE A 92 5.40 0.31 -8.90
N ASP A 93 5.71 0.51 -10.18
CA ASP A 93 6.89 -0.08 -10.80
C ASP A 93 8.11 0.79 -10.50
N ARG A 94 9.14 0.20 -9.90
CA ARG A 94 10.30 0.94 -9.36
C ARG A 94 11.58 0.49 -10.04
N VAL A 95 12.32 1.44 -10.58
CA VAL A 95 13.57 1.15 -11.28
C VAL A 95 14.63 0.66 -10.29
N GLY A 96 15.11 -0.57 -10.50
CA GLY A 96 16.16 -1.20 -9.68
C GLY A 96 15.68 -1.74 -8.34
N GLU A 97 14.36 -1.82 -8.13
CA GLU A 97 13.73 -2.27 -6.90
C GLU A 97 12.53 -3.16 -7.22
N ASP A 98 12.09 -4.00 -6.27
CA ASP A 98 10.89 -4.81 -6.48
C ASP A 98 9.65 -3.91 -6.64
N PRO A 99 8.73 -4.22 -7.58
CA PRO A 99 7.48 -3.50 -7.74
C PRO A 99 6.59 -3.67 -6.51
N ILE A 100 5.72 -2.69 -6.26
CA ILE A 100 4.75 -2.73 -5.16
C ILE A 100 3.36 -2.74 -5.78
N PHE A 101 2.62 -3.83 -5.57
CA PHE A 101 1.21 -3.90 -5.95
C PHE A 101 0.31 -3.66 -4.74
N LEU A 102 -0.62 -2.72 -4.90
CA LEU A 102 -1.62 -2.35 -3.91
C LEU A 102 -3.01 -2.71 -4.46
N PRO A 103 -3.60 -3.84 -4.05
CA PRO A 103 -4.97 -4.18 -4.42
C PRO A 103 -5.93 -3.04 -4.07
N MET A 104 -6.92 -2.78 -4.92
CA MET A 104 -7.86 -1.67 -4.70
C MET A 104 -8.55 -1.78 -3.33
N ALA A 105 -8.91 -2.99 -2.92
CA ALA A 105 -9.56 -3.30 -1.64
C ALA A 105 -8.75 -2.94 -0.38
N VAL A 106 -7.42 -2.79 -0.47
CA VAL A 106 -6.59 -2.40 0.68
C VAL A 106 -6.31 -0.92 0.75
N ILE A 107 -6.55 -0.18 -0.34
CA ILE A 107 -6.34 1.27 -0.40
C ILE A 107 -7.52 1.94 0.32
N THR A 108 -7.19 2.78 1.31
CA THR A 108 -8.18 3.49 2.12
C THR A 108 -8.38 4.92 1.63
N THR A 109 -7.33 5.58 1.18
CA THR A 109 -7.39 6.98 0.75
C THR A 109 -6.27 7.28 -0.24
N VAL A 110 -6.55 8.17 -1.19
CA VAL A 110 -5.53 8.80 -2.05
C VAL A 110 -5.73 10.31 -1.99
N ALA A 111 -4.67 11.02 -1.61
CA ALA A 111 -4.70 12.48 -1.43
C ALA A 111 -3.33 13.09 -1.73
N THR A 112 -3.28 14.41 -1.87
CA THR A 112 -2.02 15.17 -1.91
C THR A 112 -1.65 15.66 -0.52
N ALA A 113 -0.35 15.67 -0.22
CA ALA A 113 0.22 16.20 1.00
C ALA A 113 1.39 17.14 0.68
N PRO A 114 1.67 18.15 1.53
CA PRO A 114 2.83 19.03 1.34
C PRO A 114 4.17 18.29 1.50
N GLY A 115 4.17 17.05 2.00
CA GLY A 115 5.38 16.27 2.21
C GLY A 115 5.12 14.90 2.84
N ILE A 116 6.17 14.08 2.88
CA ILE A 116 6.16 12.76 3.51
C ILE A 116 7.59 12.39 3.97
N ALA A 117 7.71 11.49 4.94
CA ALA A 117 8.98 10.91 5.38
C ALA A 117 10.03 11.94 5.83
N GLY A 118 9.63 12.92 6.63
CA GLY A 118 10.54 13.97 7.09
C GLY A 118 10.81 15.08 6.06
N LYS A 119 10.21 15.02 4.86
CA LYS A 119 10.51 15.95 3.76
C LYS A 119 9.28 16.70 3.27
N VAL A 120 9.27 18.02 3.47
CA VAL A 120 8.33 18.95 2.84
C VAL A 120 8.81 19.26 1.43
N MET A 121 7.90 19.26 0.46
CA MET A 121 8.14 19.72 -0.90
C MET A 121 7.63 21.15 -1.02
N GLY A 122 8.47 22.07 -1.50
CA GLY A 122 8.08 23.46 -1.72
C GLY A 122 7.23 23.69 -2.97
N MET A 123 6.60 22.64 -3.52
CA MET A 123 5.85 22.69 -4.78
C MET A 123 4.35 22.74 -4.49
N PRO A 124 3.56 23.55 -5.24
CA PRO A 124 2.12 23.68 -5.00
C PRO A 124 1.35 22.35 -5.10
N ALA A 125 1.74 21.48 -6.04
CA ALA A 125 1.10 20.19 -6.27
C ALA A 125 1.42 19.14 -5.18
N GLY A 126 2.41 19.38 -4.33
CA GLY A 126 2.76 18.50 -3.22
C GLY A 126 3.27 17.11 -3.63
N VAL A 127 2.95 16.11 -2.81
CA VAL A 127 3.27 14.70 -2.95
C VAL A 127 1.96 13.93 -2.97
N LEU A 128 1.80 13.01 -3.91
CA LEU A 128 0.71 12.06 -3.93
C LEU A 128 0.94 11.01 -2.83
N VAL A 129 -0.03 10.84 -1.96
CA VAL A 129 0.00 9.90 -0.83
C VAL A 129 -1.12 8.89 -0.98
N LEU A 130 -0.75 7.62 -1.05
CA LEU A 130 -1.67 6.49 -1.00
C LEU A 130 -1.64 5.93 0.41
N THR A 131 -2.77 5.97 1.11
CA THR A 131 -2.94 5.33 2.42
C THR A 131 -3.60 3.97 2.23
N TRP A 132 -2.98 2.91 2.74
CA TRP A 132 -3.39 1.53 2.50
C TRP A 132 -3.09 0.62 3.69
N ARG A 133 -3.80 -0.50 3.76
CA ARG A 133 -3.65 -1.51 4.81
C ARG A 133 -2.75 -2.66 4.36
N ASN A 134 -1.84 -3.08 5.23
CA ASN A 134 -1.09 -4.33 5.09
C ASN A 134 -1.26 -5.16 6.37
N GLY A 135 -2.20 -6.09 6.36
CA GLY A 135 -2.68 -6.75 7.57
C GLY A 135 -3.26 -5.74 8.57
N GLU A 136 -2.64 -5.64 9.75
CA GLU A 136 -3.04 -4.68 10.78
C GLU A 136 -2.39 -3.30 10.61
N ALA A 137 -1.31 -3.20 9.83
CA ALA A 137 -0.58 -1.95 9.63
C ALA A 137 -1.31 -1.03 8.64
N LEU A 138 -1.46 0.25 9.01
CA LEU A 138 -1.90 1.31 8.12
C LEU A 138 -0.68 2.12 7.68
N LEU A 139 -0.50 2.24 6.37
CA LEU A 139 0.73 2.72 5.74
C LEU A 139 0.42 3.83 4.72
N ASP A 140 1.32 4.80 4.61
CA ASP A 140 1.28 5.90 3.65
C ASP A 140 2.45 5.75 2.66
N SER A 141 2.16 5.49 1.40
CA SER A 141 3.15 5.46 0.32
C SER A 141 3.16 6.79 -0.42
N GLY A 142 4.32 7.46 -0.40
CA GLY A 142 4.49 8.76 -1.05
C GLY A 142 5.12 8.65 -2.42
N PHE A 143 4.52 9.33 -3.39
CA PHE A 143 4.99 9.44 -4.76
C PHE A 143 4.98 10.91 -5.20
N ARG A 144 6.01 11.31 -5.94
CA ARG A 144 6.06 12.64 -6.54
C ARG A 144 6.04 12.48 -8.05
N SER A 145 4.97 12.96 -8.68
CA SER A 145 4.88 13.05 -10.14
C SER A 145 5.94 14.00 -10.70
N ASP A 146 6.34 13.76 -11.95
CA ASP A 146 7.14 14.72 -12.71
C ASP A 146 6.26 15.82 -13.33
N ASP A 147 4.98 15.55 -13.61
CA ASP A 147 3.99 16.51 -14.13
C ASP A 147 2.81 16.69 -13.13
N PRO A 148 2.51 17.92 -12.69
CA PRO A 148 1.42 18.18 -11.75
C PRO A 148 0.01 18.04 -12.38
N ASP A 149 -0.17 18.34 -13.67
CA ASP A 149 -1.47 18.25 -14.33
C ASP A 149 -1.84 16.77 -14.55
N GLU A 150 -0.85 15.94 -14.90
CA GLU A 150 -1.03 14.48 -14.93
C GLU A 150 -1.31 13.92 -13.52
N GLN A 151 -0.68 14.48 -12.49
CA GLN A 151 -0.92 14.07 -11.10
C GLN A 151 -2.37 14.33 -10.68
N ASP A 152 -2.92 15.50 -11.01
CA ASP A 152 -4.30 15.87 -10.67
C ASP A 152 -5.31 14.99 -11.42
N THR A 153 -5.02 14.69 -12.68
CA THR A 153 -5.84 13.76 -13.49
C THR A 153 -5.82 12.34 -12.89
N TRP A 154 -4.64 11.86 -12.52
CA TRP A 154 -4.46 10.54 -11.90
C TRP A 154 -5.15 10.47 -10.53
N LEU A 155 -5.01 11.51 -9.71
CA LEU A 155 -5.63 11.61 -8.38
C LEU A 155 -7.16 11.52 -8.48
N ALA A 156 -7.75 12.28 -9.41
CA ALA A 156 -9.19 12.27 -9.62
C ALA A 156 -9.69 10.87 -10.05
N ALA A 157 -8.98 10.20 -10.95
CA ALA A 157 -9.31 8.85 -11.38
C ALA A 157 -9.19 7.83 -10.23
N ALA A 158 -8.12 7.91 -9.43
CA ALA A 158 -7.92 7.03 -8.29
C ALA A 158 -9.02 7.21 -7.22
N GLN A 159 -9.42 8.45 -6.94
CA GLN A 159 -10.52 8.74 -6.03
C GLN A 159 -11.86 8.20 -6.55
N ALA A 160 -12.13 8.35 -7.85
CA ALA A 160 -13.33 7.79 -8.47
C ALA A 160 -13.35 6.26 -8.40
N ALA A 161 -12.21 5.60 -8.67
CA ALA A 161 -12.06 4.15 -8.58
C ALA A 161 -12.32 3.64 -7.14
N LEU A 162 -11.79 4.34 -6.13
CA LEU A 162 -12.02 4.00 -4.72
C LEU A 162 -13.49 4.09 -4.31
N VAL A 163 -14.22 5.10 -4.80
CA VAL A 163 -15.65 5.23 -4.55
C VAL A 163 -16.42 4.10 -5.24
N GLY A 164 -16.02 3.72 -6.46
CA GLY A 164 -16.59 2.60 -7.20
C GLY A 164 -16.37 1.24 -6.53
N HIS A 165 -15.25 1.07 -5.82
CA HIS A 165 -14.85 -0.17 -5.13
C HIS A 165 -15.36 -0.26 -3.68
N GLY A 166 -16.41 0.49 -3.32
CA GLY A 166 -17.09 0.40 -2.04
C GLY A 166 -17.49 -1.05 -1.68
N PRO A 167 -17.76 -1.36 -0.40
CA PRO A 167 -17.59 -2.70 0.17
C PRO A 167 -18.59 -3.74 -0.36
N GLN A 168 -18.42 -4.22 -1.59
CA GLN A 168 -19.19 -5.29 -2.24
C GLN A 168 -18.36 -5.87 -3.41
N ASP A 169 -17.41 -6.76 -3.10
CA ASP A 169 -16.99 -7.83 -4.03
C ASP A 169 -16.30 -8.92 -3.21
N THR A 170 -17.09 -9.57 -2.36
CA THR A 170 -16.84 -10.99 -2.07
C THR A 170 -17.40 -11.73 -3.27
N PRO A 171 -16.61 -12.48 -4.05
CA PRO A 171 -17.17 -13.41 -5.00
C PRO A 171 -17.86 -14.52 -4.21
N ASP A 172 -19.14 -14.31 -3.88
CA ASP A 172 -20.06 -15.39 -3.53
C ASP A 172 -20.27 -16.22 -4.79
N GLY A 173 -19.36 -17.17 -4.99
CA GLY A 173 -19.38 -18.15 -6.06
C GLY A 173 -20.45 -19.24 -5.87
N GLY A 174 -21.72 -18.83 -5.90
CA GLY A 174 -22.91 -19.51 -6.45
C GLY A 174 -23.32 -20.94 -6.02
N PRO A 175 -24.42 -21.50 -6.59
CA PRO A 175 -25.50 -20.85 -7.32
C PRO A 175 -26.90 -21.11 -6.73
N THR A 176 -27.79 -20.16 -7.01
CA THR A 176 -29.24 -20.31 -7.18
C THR A 176 -29.65 -21.71 -7.66
N ALA A 177 -30.34 -22.45 -6.79
CA ALA A 177 -31.10 -23.62 -7.19
C ALA A 177 -32.23 -23.19 -8.13
N ALA A 178 -32.15 -23.60 -9.39
CA ALA A 178 -33.23 -23.47 -10.35
C ALA A 178 -34.44 -24.35 -9.95
N PRO A 179 -35.68 -23.96 -10.28
CA PRO A 179 -36.86 -24.73 -9.94
C PRO A 179 -36.93 -26.02 -10.78
N SER A 180 -37.09 -27.15 -10.08
CA SER A 180 -37.35 -28.46 -10.68
C SER A 180 -38.67 -28.43 -11.46
N ARG A 181 -38.58 -28.50 -12.79
CA ARG A 181 -39.71 -28.84 -13.66
C ARG A 181 -40.03 -30.32 -13.46
N ALA A 182 -41.05 -30.60 -12.67
CA ALA A 182 -41.68 -31.90 -12.65
C ALA A 182 -42.42 -32.11 -13.99
N SER A 183 -42.05 -33.19 -14.67
CA SER A 183 -42.68 -33.71 -15.86
C SER A 183 -44.16 -33.97 -15.62
N HIS A 184 -45.03 -33.41 -16.47
CA HIS A 184 -46.41 -33.87 -16.63
C HIS A 184 -46.59 -34.38 -18.06
N GLU A 185 -47.16 -35.57 -18.10
CA GLU A 185 -47.50 -36.41 -19.23
C GLU A 185 -48.29 -35.66 -20.32
N ASP A 186 -47.91 -35.90 -21.58
CA ASP A 186 -48.89 -35.97 -22.67
C ASP A 186 -48.37 -36.96 -23.72
N GLY A 187 -48.80 -38.20 -23.57
CA GLY A 187 -48.59 -39.29 -24.52
C GLY A 187 -49.90 -39.62 -25.19
N SER A 188 -50.37 -38.72 -26.06
CA SER A 188 -51.54 -38.92 -26.92
C SER A 188 -51.07 -39.11 -28.37
N GLN A 189 -50.92 -40.36 -28.82
CA GLN A 189 -51.04 -40.71 -30.24
C GLN A 189 -51.84 -42.02 -30.37
N GLU A 190 -53.02 -41.86 -30.95
CA GLU A 190 -53.81 -42.87 -31.64
C GLU A 190 -52.96 -43.63 -32.68
N ASP A 191 -53.06 -44.96 -32.73
CA ASP A 191 -53.46 -45.71 -33.92
C ASP A 191 -53.61 -47.22 -33.63
N GLU A 192 -54.79 -47.77 -33.93
CA GLU A 192 -55.12 -49.14 -34.43
C GLU A 192 -56.38 -49.77 -33.83
N ARG A 193 -57.44 -49.74 -34.67
CA ARG A 193 -58.56 -50.69 -34.84
C ARG A 193 -59.81 -50.58 -33.97
#